data_AF-W9R9D4-F1
#
_entry.id   AF-W9R9D4-F1
#
_cell.length_a   1.000
_cell.length_b   1.000
_cell.length_c   1.000
_cell.angle_alpha   90.00
_cell.angle_beta   90.00
_cell.angle_gamma   90.00
#
_symmetry.space_group_name_H-M   'P 1'
#
loop_
_entity.id
_entity.type
_entity.pdbx_description
1 polymer ?
#
loop_
_entity_poly.entity_id
_entity_poly.type
_entity_poly.pdbx_seq_one_letter_code
_entity_poly.pdbx_strand_id
1 'polypeptide(L)'
;MSAVSTAGYLARRAAQKERVRILYRRALKNTLNWAVHRHLFYSDASDLRERFEANKHVEDLDTIDRLIADAEESYNMWRHPDPYIVPWAPGGSKFHRNPTPPSGIEIVYDYGKEDND
;
A
#
# COMPACT_ATOMS: atom_id res chain seq x y z
N MET A 1 -10.32 -34.88 16.24
CA MET A 1 -9.90 -33.80 15.34
C MET A 1 -9.61 -32.57 16.20
N SER A 2 -8.33 -32.24 16.36
CA SER A 2 -7.80 -31.34 17.41
C SER A 2 -8.15 -29.86 17.17
N ALA A 3 -8.52 -29.13 18.22
CA ALA A 3 -8.76 -27.67 18.20
C ALA A 3 -7.57 -26.85 17.66
N VAL A 4 -6.35 -27.41 17.68
CA VAL A 4 -5.14 -26.80 17.10
C VAL A 4 -5.23 -26.72 15.57
N SER A 5 -5.88 -27.68 14.91
CA SER A 5 -6.06 -27.70 13.46
C SER A 5 -7.03 -26.62 12.96
N THR A 6 -8.09 -26.35 13.72
CA THR A 6 -9.07 -25.29 13.39
C THR A 6 -8.50 -23.89 13.59
N ALA A 7 -7.75 -23.65 14.67
CA ALA A 7 -7.10 -22.36 14.89
C ALA A 7 -6.07 -22.01 13.78
N GLY A 8 -5.25 -22.98 13.37
CA GLY A 8 -4.29 -22.82 12.28
C GLY A 8 -4.97 -22.53 10.93
N TYR A 9 -6.05 -23.23 10.62
CA TYR A 9 -6.86 -22.98 9.42
C TYR A 9 -7.40 -21.54 9.38
N LEU A 10 -8.00 -21.07 10.48
CA LEU A 10 -8.57 -19.72 10.56
C LEU A 10 -7.49 -18.64 10.44
N ALA A 11 -6.35 -18.84 11.08
CA ALA A 11 -5.21 -17.92 10.99
C ALA A 11 -4.68 -17.82 9.54
N ARG A 12 -4.48 -18.96 8.86
CA ARG A 12 -4.06 -19.00 7.45
C ARG A 12 -5.07 -18.28 6.56
N ARG A 13 -6.38 -18.51 6.77
CA ARG A 13 -7.42 -17.86 5.98
C ARG A 13 -7.47 -16.35 6.21
N ALA A 14 -7.27 -15.90 7.45
CA ALA A 14 -7.18 -14.47 7.77
C ALA A 14 -5.98 -13.81 7.08
N ALA A 15 -4.80 -14.45 7.12
CA ALA A 15 -3.60 -13.97 6.45
C ALA A 15 -3.77 -13.90 4.92
N GLN A 16 -4.35 -14.93 4.29
CA GLN A 16 -4.68 -14.92 2.86
C GLN A 16 -5.60 -13.74 2.50
N LYS A 17 -6.66 -13.53 3.29
CA LYS A 17 -7.61 -12.43 3.08
C LYS A 17 -6.92 -11.06 3.19
N GLU A 18 -6.01 -10.90 4.14
CA GLU A 18 -5.21 -9.69 4.28
C GLU A 18 -4.28 -9.47 3.09
N ARG A 19 -3.52 -10.49 2.67
CA ARG A 19 -2.64 -10.43 1.50
C ARG A 19 -3.39 -10.04 0.23
N VAL A 20 -4.54 -10.67 -0.04
CA VAL A 20 -5.39 -10.35 -1.21
C VAL A 20 -5.86 -8.90 -1.16
N ARG A 21 -6.28 -8.39 0.00
CA ARG A 21 -6.71 -6.98 0.16
C ARG A 21 -5.57 -6.01 -0.09
N ILE A 22 -4.38 -6.30 0.44
CA ILE A 22 -3.19 -5.46 0.24
C ILE A 22 -2.80 -5.48 -1.24
N LEU A 23 -2.77 -6.65 -1.87
CA LEU A 23 -2.44 -6.83 -3.28
C LEU A 23 -3.43 -6.07 -4.17
N TYR A 24 -4.74 -6.20 -3.94
CA TYR A 24 -5.75 -5.48 -4.71
C TYR A 24 -5.58 -3.96 -4.63
N ARG A 25 -5.34 -3.42 -3.42
CA ARG A 25 -5.07 -1.98 -3.24
C ARG A 25 -3.80 -1.53 -3.98
N ARG A 26 -2.75 -2.34 -3.92
CA ARG A 26 -1.47 -2.07 -4.61
C ARG A 26 -1.65 -2.11 -6.12
N ALA A 27 -2.33 -3.13 -6.63
CA ALA A 27 -2.62 -3.29 -8.05
C ALA A 27 -3.46 -2.13 -8.59
N LEU A 28 -4.55 -1.73 -7.92
CA LEU A 28 -5.35 -0.56 -8.31
C LEU A 28 -4.52 0.73 -8.34
N LYS A 29 -3.68 0.95 -7.32
CA LYS A 29 -2.80 2.13 -7.29
C LYS A 29 -1.80 2.09 -8.45
N ASN A 30 -1.26 0.92 -8.77
CA ASN A 30 -0.34 0.75 -9.90
C ASN A 30 -1.03 0.96 -11.25
N THR A 31 -2.25 0.46 -11.43
CA THR A 31 -3.08 0.77 -12.60
C THR A 31 -3.27 2.28 -12.75
N LEU A 32 -3.56 2.99 -11.66
CA LEU A 32 -3.68 4.45 -11.69
C LEU A 32 -2.35 5.17 -12.00
N ASN A 33 -1.21 4.62 -11.57
CA ASN A 33 0.10 5.22 -11.88
C ASN A 33 0.39 5.15 -13.40
N TRP A 34 -0.02 4.07 -14.07
CA TRP A 34 0.10 3.93 -15.52
C TRP A 34 -0.98 4.73 -16.27
N ALA A 35 -2.23 4.65 -15.82
CA ALA A 35 -3.37 5.31 -16.44
C ALA A 35 -3.52 6.76 -15.94
N VAL A 36 -2.79 7.68 -16.56
CA VAL A 36 -2.82 9.12 -16.23
C VAL A 36 -4.25 9.69 -16.31
N HIS A 37 -5.05 9.24 -17.29
CA HIS A 37 -6.41 9.71 -17.50
C HIS A 37 -7.47 8.79 -16.87
N ARG A 38 -8.49 9.41 -16.24
CA ARG A 38 -9.51 8.69 -15.48
C ARG A 38 -10.38 7.73 -16.29
N HIS A 39 -10.69 8.07 -17.54
CA HIS A 39 -11.54 7.22 -18.39
C HIS A 39 -10.85 5.89 -18.74
N LEU A 40 -9.53 5.90 -18.97
CA LEU A 40 -8.73 4.68 -19.15
C LEU A 40 -8.68 3.88 -17.84
N PHE A 41 -8.36 4.58 -16.74
CA PHE A 41 -8.28 3.97 -15.41
C PHE A 41 -9.56 3.23 -15.02
N TYR A 42 -10.75 3.78 -15.30
CA TYR A 42 -12.00 3.13 -14.89
C TYR A 42 -12.24 1.80 -15.60
N SER A 43 -11.92 1.70 -16.89
CA SER A 43 -12.00 0.43 -17.63
C SER A 43 -11.02 -0.58 -17.04
N ASP A 44 -9.74 -0.21 -16.93
CA ASP A 44 -8.70 -1.11 -16.43
C ASP A 44 -8.94 -1.54 -14.97
N ALA A 45 -9.48 -0.64 -14.14
CA ALA A 45 -9.85 -0.94 -12.75
C ALA A 45 -11.05 -1.90 -12.65
N SER A 46 -12.01 -1.79 -13.58
CA SER A 46 -13.13 -2.74 -13.67
C SER A 46 -12.62 -4.12 -14.04
N ASP A 47 -11.80 -4.22 -15.09
CA ASP A 47 -11.21 -5.48 -15.55
C ASP A 47 -10.35 -6.13 -14.44
N LEU A 48 -9.58 -5.31 -13.72
CA LEU A 48 -8.83 -5.77 -12.55
C LEU A 48 -9.77 -6.32 -11.47
N ARG A 49 -10.90 -5.66 -11.19
CA ARG A 49 -11.86 -6.14 -10.20
C ARG A 49 -12.51 -7.46 -10.62
N GLU A 50 -12.89 -7.59 -11.89
CA GLU A 50 -13.48 -8.82 -12.42
C GLU A 50 -12.53 -10.01 -12.27
N ARG A 51 -11.23 -9.83 -12.53
CA ARG A 51 -10.21 -10.87 -12.30
C ARG A 51 -10.13 -11.35 -10.84
N PHE A 52 -10.30 -10.43 -9.89
CA PHE A 52 -10.34 -10.78 -8.46
C PHE A 52 -11.67 -11.44 -8.06
N GLU A 53 -12.81 -10.97 -8.58
CA GLU A 53 -14.11 -11.57 -8.29
C GLU A 53 -14.24 -12.99 -8.88
N ALA A 54 -13.67 -13.25 -10.05
CA ALA A 54 -13.65 -14.58 -10.67
C ALA A 54 -13.05 -15.68 -9.76
N ASN A 55 -12.11 -15.31 -8.87
CA ASN A 55 -11.43 -16.23 -7.97
C ASN A 55 -11.89 -16.14 -6.50
N LYS A 56 -12.94 -15.37 -6.22
CA LYS A 56 -13.40 -15.08 -4.85
C LYS A 56 -13.91 -16.30 -4.08
N HIS A 57 -14.46 -17.28 -4.81
CA HIS A 57 -15.11 -18.46 -4.24
C HIS A 57 -14.18 -19.68 -4.16
N VAL A 58 -12.88 -19.51 -4.41
CA VAL A 58 -11.91 -20.60 -4.23
C VAL A 58 -11.77 -20.91 -2.73
N GLU A 59 -11.95 -22.18 -2.37
CA GLU A 59 -11.91 -22.66 -0.99
C GLU A 59 -10.61 -23.39 -0.63
N ASP A 60 -9.97 -24.04 -1.61
CA ASP A 60 -8.72 -24.77 -1.41
C ASP A 60 -7.56 -23.82 -1.04
N LEU A 61 -7.01 -23.99 0.16
CA LEU A 61 -6.01 -23.08 0.72
C LEU A 61 -4.71 -23.06 -0.08
N ASP A 62 -4.28 -24.20 -0.61
CA ASP A 62 -3.02 -24.29 -1.36
C ASP A 62 -3.18 -23.64 -2.74
N THR A 63 -4.35 -23.81 -3.38
CA THR A 63 -4.69 -23.10 -4.60
C THR A 63 -4.77 -21.59 -4.38
N ILE A 64 -5.35 -21.13 -3.27
CA ILE A 64 -5.37 -19.70 -2.93
C ILE A 64 -3.96 -19.14 -2.79
N ASP A 65 -3.05 -19.87 -2.13
CA ASP A 65 -1.67 -19.39 -1.97
C ASP A 65 -0.92 -19.33 -3.30
N ARG A 66 -1.13 -20.28 -4.21
CA ARG A 66 -0.59 -20.20 -5.59
C ARG A 66 -1.15 -19.00 -6.35
N LEU A 67 -2.47 -18.80 -6.33
CA LEU A 67 -3.10 -17.65 -7.00
C LEU A 67 -2.57 -16.31 -6.47
N ILE A 68 -2.33 -16.20 -5.16
CA ILE A 68 -1.72 -15.01 -4.57
C ILE A 68 -0.28 -14.84 -5.07
N ALA A 69 0.52 -15.91 -5.11
CA ALA A 69 1.91 -15.85 -5.59
C ALA A 69 1.99 -15.43 -7.06
N ASP A 70 1.19 -16.04 -7.93
CA ASP A 70 1.15 -15.74 -9.37
C ASP A 70 0.71 -14.27 -9.61
N ALA A 71 -0.24 -13.79 -8.81
CA ALA A 71 -0.71 -12.41 -8.87
C ALA A 71 0.31 -11.41 -8.32
N GLU A 72 1.06 -11.76 -7.27
CA GLU A 72 2.17 -10.95 -6.74
C GLU A 72 3.32 -10.87 -7.76
N GLU A 73 3.66 -11.97 -8.44
CA GLU A 73 4.64 -11.99 -9.52
C GLU A 73 4.21 -11.08 -10.69
N SER A 74 2.97 -11.25 -11.15
CA SER A 74 2.39 -10.39 -12.20
C SER A 74 2.42 -8.91 -11.80
N TYR A 75 2.06 -8.58 -10.56
CA TYR A 75 2.14 -7.22 -10.04
C TYR A 75 3.57 -6.67 -10.02
N ASN A 76 4.56 -7.50 -9.66
CA ASN A 76 5.96 -7.10 -9.62
C ASN A 76 6.52 -6.83 -11.02
N MET A 77 6.14 -7.64 -12.02
CA MET A 77 6.54 -7.43 -13.40
C MET A 77 6.03 -6.09 -13.97
N TRP A 78 4.78 -5.74 -13.66
CA TRP A 78 4.12 -4.55 -14.21
C TRP A 78 4.19 -3.32 -13.29
N ARG A 79 5.09 -3.34 -12.29
CA ARG A 79 5.20 -2.23 -11.34
C ARG A 79 5.70 -0.97 -12.05
N HIS A 80 5.02 0.15 -11.84
CA HIS A 80 5.46 1.44 -12.36
C HIS A 80 6.82 1.82 -11.72
N PRO A 81 7.82 2.25 -12.51
CA PRO A 81 9.16 2.57 -12.00
C PRO A 81 9.17 3.78 -11.05
N ASP A 82 8.31 4.78 -11.31
CA ASP A 82 8.18 5.99 -10.50
C ASP A 82 6.71 6.21 -10.08
N PRO A 83 6.19 5.49 -9.07
CA PRO A 83 4.78 5.54 -8.71
C PRO A 83 4.40 6.88 -8.06
N TYR A 84 3.15 7.31 -8.19
CA TYR A 84 2.68 8.52 -7.51
C TYR A 84 2.72 8.36 -5.99
N ILE A 85 3.43 9.28 -5.33
CA ILE A 85 3.51 9.41 -3.87
C ILE A 85 2.93 10.76 -3.49
N VAL A 86 2.01 10.75 -2.52
CA VAL A 86 1.42 12.00 -2.02
C VAL A 86 2.52 12.87 -1.40
N PRO A 87 2.52 14.20 -1.60
CA PRO A 87 3.69 15.02 -1.32
C PRO A 87 4.27 14.90 0.10
N TRP A 88 3.44 14.71 1.12
CA TRP A 88 3.85 14.66 2.52
C TRP A 88 4.18 13.24 3.04
N ALA A 89 3.90 12.18 2.28
CA ALA A 89 4.22 10.81 2.69
C ALA A 89 5.72 10.51 2.46
N PRO A 90 6.27 9.47 3.11
CA PRO A 90 7.63 9.01 2.82
C PRO A 90 7.86 8.81 1.31
N GLY A 91 8.92 9.42 0.78
CA GLY A 91 9.24 9.44 -0.67
C GLY A 91 8.53 10.52 -1.48
N GLY A 92 7.65 11.33 -0.87
CA GLY A 92 6.98 12.47 -1.51
C GLY A 92 7.84 13.74 -1.49
N SER A 93 7.54 14.68 -2.39
CA SER A 93 8.35 15.90 -2.59
C SER A 93 8.37 16.89 -1.42
N LYS A 94 7.46 16.75 -0.45
CA LYS A 94 7.35 17.60 0.76
C LYS A 94 7.57 16.79 2.04
N PHE A 95 8.03 15.55 1.95
CA PHE A 95 8.37 14.74 3.11
C PHE A 95 9.50 15.41 3.90
N HIS A 96 9.33 15.57 5.21
CA HIS A 96 10.29 16.28 6.07
C HIS A 96 10.67 17.69 5.59
N ARG A 97 9.78 18.37 4.85
CA ARG A 97 10.04 19.77 4.45
C ARG A 97 10.17 20.71 5.66
N ASN A 98 9.29 20.52 6.65
CA ASN A 98 9.24 21.29 7.88
C ASN A 98 9.07 20.34 9.08
N PRO A 99 10.12 19.64 9.55
CA PRO A 99 10.03 18.80 10.73
C PRO A 99 9.80 19.66 11.98
N THR A 100 9.08 19.13 12.96
CA THR A 100 8.98 19.77 14.28
C THR A 100 10.38 19.84 14.90
N PRO A 101 10.82 21.01 15.42
CA PRO A 101 12.10 21.12 16.09
C PRO A 101 12.24 20.08 17.22
N PRO A 102 13.44 19.55 17.45
CA PRO A 102 13.73 18.71 18.62
C PRO A 102 13.41 19.45 19.93
N SER A 103 13.03 18.69 20.96
CA SER A 103 12.87 19.24 22.32
C SER A 103 14.19 19.84 22.81
N GLY A 104 14.13 21.02 23.44
CA GLY A 104 15.30 21.72 23.98
C GLY A 104 15.96 22.71 23.01
N ILE A 105 15.39 22.90 21.82
CA ILE A 105 15.77 23.97 20.90
C ILE A 105 14.69 25.06 20.95
N GLU A 106 15.09 26.26 21.34
CA GLU A 106 14.22 27.43 21.39
C GLU A 106 14.63 28.43 20.31
N ILE A 107 13.64 29.02 19.64
CA ILE A 107 13.88 30.14 18.73
C ILE A 107 13.90 31.40 19.59
N VAL A 108 15.09 31.94 19.83
CA VAL A 108 15.28 33.19 20.56
C VAL A 108 15.05 34.36 19.59
N TYR A 109 14.03 35.18 19.86
CA TYR A 109 13.69 36.36 19.07
C TYR A 109 14.31 37.63 19.67
N ASP A 110 15.60 37.59 19.92
CA ASP A 110 16.35 38.68 20.56
C ASP A 110 16.75 39.80 19.56
N TYR A 111 16.79 39.49 18.26
CA TYR A 111 17.13 40.44 17.18
C TYR A 111 18.43 41.26 17.41
N GLY A 112 19.42 40.73 18.14
CA GLY A 112 20.72 41.37 18.36
C GLY A 112 20.78 42.30 19.58
N LYS A 113 19.89 42.09 20.55
CA LYS A 113 19.87 42.71 21.88
C LYS A 113 20.58 41.89 22.95
N GLU A 114 21.36 40.87 22.56
CA GLU A 114 22.05 39.94 23.48
C GLU A 114 22.88 40.63 24.58
N ASP A 115 23.36 41.86 24.33
CA ASP A 115 24.27 42.60 25.21
C ASP A 115 23.69 43.91 25.83
N ASN A 116 22.41 44.26 25.62
CA ASN A 116 21.87 45.54 26.10
C ASN A 116 20.52 45.39 26.84
N ASP A 117 20.58 45.16 28.16
CA ASP A 117 19.49 45.35 29.13
C ASP A 117 19.63 46.68 29.91
#